data_AF-A0A073ITT8-F1
#
_entry.id   AF-A0A073ITT8-F1
#
_cell.length_a   1.000
_cell.length_b   1.000
_cell.length_c   1.000
_cell.angle_alpha   90.00
_cell.angle_beta   90.00
_cell.angle_gamma   90.00
#
_symmetry.space_group_name_H-M   'P 1'
#
loop_
_entity.id
_entity.type
_entity.pdbx_description
1 polymer ?
#
loop_
_entity_poly.entity_id
_entity_poly.type
_entity_poly.pdbx_seq_one_letter_code
_entity_poly.pdbx_strand_id
1 'polypeptide(L)'
;MAAEAAGIEIAALCEIEPFPASILRKRFPSVPLISDVRTINKEVLLALIKDKYQDVIFRYDAGESIQQIANSYGITRQAMWNILKRRGCRFRPKIRFGQSNHFFRGGRVASDNAQNLLEEAIEKGLVKRRDVCEKCGCTQKFKDGRSGIQAHHCDYNKPYDVMWLCQKCHHEWHKNNKAIPKIGGVANVEATENKYEPIDIVFGGFPR
;
A
#
# COMPACT_ATOMS: atom_id res chain seq x y z
N MET A 1 27.48 -34.74 -12.27
CA MET A 1 27.08 -35.85 -13.19
C MET A 1 27.22 -35.39 -14.64
N ALA A 2 27.15 -36.28 -15.63
CA ALA A 2 27.22 -35.89 -17.05
C ALA A 2 26.16 -34.84 -17.45
N ALA A 3 24.97 -34.89 -16.83
CA ALA A 3 23.89 -33.92 -17.05
C ALA A 3 24.25 -32.49 -16.60
N GLU A 4 24.78 -32.30 -15.38
CA GLU A 4 25.21 -30.98 -14.89
C GLU A 4 26.38 -30.43 -15.71
N ALA A 5 27.32 -31.31 -16.12
CA ALA A 5 28.44 -30.94 -16.98
C ALA A 5 27.97 -30.50 -18.39
N ALA A 6 26.78 -30.93 -18.80
CA ALA A 6 26.10 -30.50 -20.02
C ALA A 6 25.13 -29.31 -19.80
N GLY A 7 25.12 -28.69 -18.62
CA GLY A 7 24.25 -27.56 -18.29
C GLY A 7 22.77 -27.92 -18.10
N ILE A 8 22.46 -29.21 -17.90
CA ILE A 8 21.09 -29.69 -17.69
C ILE A 8 20.77 -29.62 -16.19
N GLU A 9 19.73 -28.87 -15.84
CA GLU A 9 19.20 -28.79 -14.48
C GLU A 9 18.41 -30.06 -14.12
N ILE A 10 18.73 -30.67 -12.98
CA ILE A 10 18.06 -31.89 -12.50
C ILE A 10 16.81 -31.50 -11.72
N ALA A 11 15.63 -31.69 -12.33
CA ALA A 11 14.36 -31.33 -11.72
C ALA A 11 13.82 -32.38 -10.72
N ALA A 12 14.08 -33.66 -10.97
CA ALA A 12 13.74 -34.78 -10.08
C ALA A 12 14.62 -36.00 -10.40
N LEU A 13 14.76 -36.91 -9.45
CA LEU A 13 15.44 -38.20 -9.59
C LEU A 13 14.44 -39.33 -9.33
N CYS A 14 14.68 -40.53 -9.87
CA CYS A 14 13.87 -41.71 -9.59
C CYS A 14 14.76 -42.93 -9.37
N GLU A 15 14.55 -43.65 -8.27
CA GLU A 15 15.30 -44.87 -7.94
C GLU A 15 14.47 -45.77 -7.02
N ILE A 16 14.32 -47.04 -7.39
CA ILE A 16 13.53 -48.04 -6.67
C ILE A 16 14.36 -48.76 -5.62
N GLU A 17 15.67 -48.90 -5.86
CA GLU A 17 16.55 -49.63 -4.98
C GLU A 17 16.99 -48.78 -3.77
N PRO A 18 16.82 -49.27 -2.52
CA PRO A 18 17.08 -48.48 -1.32
C PRO A 18 18.53 -47.97 -1.19
N PHE A 19 19.51 -48.78 -1.62
CA PHE A 19 20.92 -48.42 -1.48
C PHE A 19 21.31 -47.26 -2.43
N PRO A 20 21.09 -47.33 -3.76
CA PRO A 20 21.35 -46.19 -4.64
C PRO A 20 20.50 -44.95 -4.29
N ALA A 21 19.23 -45.14 -3.88
CA ALA A 21 18.38 -44.06 -3.40
C ALA A 21 19.00 -43.31 -2.21
N SER A 22 19.63 -44.01 -1.27
CA SER A 22 20.33 -43.39 -0.13
C SER A 22 21.51 -42.51 -0.56
N ILE A 23 22.26 -42.94 -1.58
CA ILE A 23 23.37 -42.18 -2.15
C ILE A 23 22.85 -40.93 -2.86
N LEU A 24 21.77 -41.05 -3.62
CA LEU A 24 21.14 -39.93 -4.32
C LEU A 24 20.62 -38.87 -3.35
N ARG A 25 19.94 -39.26 -2.26
CA ARG A 25 19.50 -38.34 -1.20
C ARG A 25 20.66 -37.58 -0.56
N LYS A 26 21.80 -38.24 -0.36
CA LYS A 26 23.00 -37.62 0.21
C LYS A 26 23.66 -36.63 -0.76
N ARG A 27 23.68 -36.95 -2.07
CA ARG A 27 24.32 -36.11 -3.10
C ARG A 27 23.44 -34.97 -3.60
N PHE A 28 22.12 -35.15 -3.63
CA PHE A 28 21.14 -34.21 -4.18
C PHE A 28 19.98 -33.96 -3.19
N PRO A 29 20.25 -33.44 -1.98
CA PRO A 29 19.25 -33.32 -0.92
C PRO A 29 18.09 -32.37 -1.26
N SER A 30 18.29 -31.44 -2.20
CA SER A 30 17.29 -30.49 -2.66
C SER A 30 16.49 -30.96 -3.88
N VAL A 31 16.85 -32.11 -4.47
CA VAL A 31 16.19 -32.65 -5.66
C VAL A 31 15.20 -33.74 -5.22
N PRO A 32 13.90 -33.63 -5.57
CA PRO A 32 12.92 -34.65 -5.25
C PRO A 32 13.33 -36.04 -5.76
N LEU A 33 13.26 -37.06 -4.91
CA LEU A 33 13.55 -38.47 -5.27
C LEU A 33 12.26 -39.30 -5.22
N ILE A 34 11.90 -39.84 -6.39
CA ILE A 34 10.72 -40.68 -6.61
C ILE A 34 11.13 -42.15 -6.47
N SER A 35 10.30 -42.96 -5.81
CA SER A 35 10.62 -44.37 -5.53
C SER A 35 10.23 -45.34 -6.65
N ASP A 36 9.27 -45.00 -7.50
CA ASP A 36 8.83 -45.90 -8.57
C ASP A 36 8.42 -45.10 -9.81
N VAL A 37 9.06 -45.39 -10.94
CA VAL A 37 8.79 -44.74 -12.22
C VAL A 37 7.34 -44.90 -12.68
N ARG A 38 6.68 -46.01 -12.30
CA ARG A 38 5.28 -46.27 -12.64
C ARG A 38 4.30 -45.36 -11.91
N THR A 39 4.74 -44.72 -10.84
CA THR A 39 3.95 -43.75 -10.08
C THR A 39 4.07 -42.33 -10.64
N ILE A 40 4.96 -42.12 -11.62
CA ILE A 40 5.18 -40.82 -12.25
C ILE A 40 4.09 -40.57 -13.30
N ASN A 41 3.29 -39.54 -13.06
CA ASN A 41 2.44 -38.93 -14.08
C ASN A 41 2.72 -37.43 -14.14
N LYS A 42 2.11 -36.74 -15.12
CA LYS A 42 2.29 -35.31 -15.32
C LYS A 42 1.93 -34.51 -14.06
N GLU A 43 0.88 -34.91 -13.36
CA GLU A 43 0.37 -34.23 -12.17
C GLU A 43 1.33 -34.36 -10.98
N VAL A 44 1.84 -35.57 -10.72
CA VAL A 44 2.81 -35.90 -9.67
C VAL A 44 4.13 -35.19 -9.94
N LEU A 45 4.62 -35.24 -11.19
CA LEU A 45 5.86 -34.59 -11.59
C LEU A 45 5.76 -33.07 -11.45
N LEU A 46 4.64 -32.47 -11.88
CA LEU A 46 4.38 -31.05 -11.70
C LEU A 46 4.23 -30.67 -10.22
N ALA A 47 3.64 -31.51 -9.37
CA ALA A 47 3.53 -31.23 -7.93
C ALA A 47 4.89 -31.29 -7.21
N LEU A 48 5.80 -32.16 -7.66
CA LEU A 48 7.15 -32.31 -7.10
C LEU A 48 8.10 -31.21 -7.57
N ILE A 49 7.97 -30.77 -8.84
CA ILE A 49 8.86 -29.79 -9.48
C ILE A 49 8.34 -28.36 -9.33
N LYS A 50 7.03 -28.13 -9.44
CA LYS A 50 6.47 -26.79 -9.27
C LYS A 50 6.44 -26.48 -7.80
N ASP A 51 7.38 -25.66 -7.41
CA ASP A 51 7.17 -24.74 -6.32
C ASP A 51 5.83 -24.00 -6.56
N LYS A 52 4.85 -24.36 -5.72
CA LYS A 52 3.44 -23.96 -5.78
C LYS A 52 3.24 -22.45 -5.93
N TYR A 53 4.26 -21.64 -5.62
CA TYR A 53 4.20 -20.19 -5.59
C TYR A 53 5.26 -19.53 -6.49
N GLN A 54 5.68 -20.15 -7.60
CA GLN A 54 6.69 -19.54 -8.49
C GLN A 54 6.22 -18.24 -9.15
N ASP A 55 4.93 -18.13 -9.48
CA ASP A 55 4.37 -16.98 -10.21
C ASP A 55 3.93 -15.83 -9.29
N VAL A 56 4.01 -15.97 -7.97
CA VAL A 56 3.46 -14.98 -7.02
C VAL A 56 4.14 -13.62 -7.08
N ILE A 57 5.46 -13.56 -7.38
CA ILE A 57 6.18 -12.29 -7.54
C ILE A 57 5.70 -11.59 -8.82
N PHE A 58 5.68 -12.32 -9.94
CA PHE A 58 5.22 -11.80 -11.21
C PHE A 58 3.81 -11.23 -11.12
N ARG A 59 2.88 -11.96 -10.48
CA ARG A 59 1.50 -11.51 -10.26
C ARG A 59 1.42 -10.25 -9.39
N TYR A 60 2.26 -10.16 -8.36
CA TYR A 60 2.36 -8.96 -7.54
C TYR A 60 2.89 -7.75 -8.31
N ASP A 61 3.90 -7.95 -9.16
CA ASP A 61 4.50 -6.90 -9.98
C ASP A 61 3.56 -6.45 -11.12
N ALA A 62 2.74 -7.36 -11.63
CA ALA A 62 1.64 -7.07 -12.56
C ALA A 62 0.49 -6.25 -11.93
N GLY A 63 0.55 -5.99 -10.62
CA GLY A 63 -0.37 -5.09 -9.92
C GLY A 63 -1.38 -5.79 -9.02
N GLU A 64 -1.50 -7.12 -9.05
CA GLU A 64 -2.44 -7.85 -8.20
C GLU A 64 -2.15 -7.64 -6.71
N SER A 65 -3.17 -7.42 -5.90
CA SER A 65 -3.01 -7.30 -4.45
C SER A 65 -2.60 -8.63 -3.82
N ILE A 66 -1.92 -8.55 -2.66
CA ILE A 66 -1.56 -9.74 -1.87
C ILE A 66 -2.83 -10.57 -1.54
N GLN A 67 -3.97 -9.91 -1.33
CA GLN A 67 -5.23 -10.59 -1.05
C GLN A 67 -5.77 -11.34 -2.28
N GLN A 68 -5.73 -10.74 -3.47
CA GLN A 68 -6.14 -11.39 -4.71
C GLN A 68 -5.28 -12.63 -5.00
N ILE A 69 -3.96 -12.49 -4.87
CA ILE A 69 -3.03 -13.61 -5.03
C ILE A 69 -3.35 -14.68 -3.98
N ALA A 70 -3.48 -14.34 -2.69
CA ALA A 70 -3.80 -15.30 -1.63
C ALA A 70 -5.10 -16.08 -1.89
N ASN A 71 -6.16 -15.37 -2.31
CA ASN A 71 -7.45 -15.97 -2.64
C ASN A 71 -7.31 -17.01 -3.76
N SER A 72 -6.48 -16.73 -4.77
CA SER A 72 -6.29 -17.66 -5.90
C SER A 72 -5.61 -18.98 -5.52
N TYR A 73 -4.82 -19.01 -4.44
CA TYR A 73 -4.23 -20.25 -3.90
C TYR A 73 -4.99 -20.81 -2.70
N GLY A 74 -6.11 -20.19 -2.29
CA GLY A 74 -6.91 -20.62 -1.15
C GLY A 74 -6.17 -20.51 0.19
N ILE A 75 -5.28 -19.53 0.37
CA ILE A 75 -4.56 -19.32 1.63
C ILE A 75 -4.85 -17.95 2.24
N THR A 76 -4.46 -17.76 3.50
CA THR A 76 -4.62 -16.47 4.17
C THR A 76 -3.67 -15.41 3.57
N ARG A 77 -4.10 -14.16 3.59
CA ARG A 77 -3.29 -13.01 3.15
C ARG A 77 -1.97 -12.88 3.92
N GLN A 78 -1.97 -13.25 5.20
CA GLN A 78 -0.75 -13.25 6.02
C GLN A 78 0.23 -14.35 5.60
N ALA A 79 -0.27 -15.55 5.25
CA ALA A 79 0.55 -16.62 4.71
C ALA A 79 1.17 -16.22 3.36
N MET A 80 0.38 -15.62 2.46
CA MET A 80 0.88 -15.11 1.18
C MET A 80 1.93 -14.01 1.35
N TRP A 81 1.75 -13.10 2.31
CA TRP A 81 2.77 -12.09 2.63
C TRP A 81 4.09 -12.72 3.08
N ASN A 82 4.05 -13.74 3.94
CA ASN A 82 5.24 -14.47 4.37
C ASN A 82 5.93 -15.20 3.20
N ILE A 83 5.17 -15.72 2.24
CA ILE A 83 5.71 -16.36 1.04
C ILE A 83 6.42 -15.32 0.16
N LEU A 84 5.76 -14.21 -0.18
CA LEU A 84 6.35 -13.11 -0.96
C LEU A 84 7.62 -12.56 -0.30
N LYS A 85 7.60 -12.35 1.02
CA LYS A 85 8.75 -11.86 1.78
C LYS A 85 9.95 -12.80 1.71
N ARG A 86 9.74 -14.11 1.94
CA ARG A 86 10.82 -15.11 1.87
C ARG A 86 11.44 -15.21 0.48
N ARG A 87 10.67 -14.91 -0.56
CA ARG A 87 11.10 -14.92 -1.96
C ARG A 87 11.74 -13.60 -2.42
N GLY A 88 11.91 -12.62 -1.52
CA GLY A 88 12.57 -11.36 -1.86
C GLY A 88 11.70 -10.37 -2.64
N CYS A 89 10.37 -10.47 -2.54
CA CYS A 89 9.46 -9.52 -3.19
C CYS A 89 9.73 -8.08 -2.72
N ARG A 90 9.91 -7.17 -3.69
CA ARG A 90 10.03 -5.73 -3.44
C ARG A 90 8.64 -5.15 -3.23
N PHE A 91 8.22 -5.06 -1.97
CA PHE A 91 6.88 -4.55 -1.65
C PHE A 91 6.68 -3.10 -2.09
N ARG A 92 5.52 -2.83 -2.70
CA ARG A 92 5.06 -1.49 -3.07
C ARG A 92 5.09 -0.57 -1.84
N PRO A 93 5.53 0.70 -1.99
CA PRO A 93 5.62 1.64 -0.88
C PRO A 93 4.23 1.91 -0.30
N LYS A 94 4.15 2.06 1.02
CA LYS A 94 2.90 2.35 1.76
C LYS A 94 2.49 3.82 1.63
N ILE A 95 2.41 4.28 0.40
CA ILE A 95 2.03 5.63 0.06
C ILE A 95 0.49 5.67 -0.07
N ARG A 96 -0.17 6.65 0.55
CA ARG A 96 -1.65 6.77 0.48
C ARG A 96 -2.13 7.83 -0.51
N PHE A 97 -1.23 8.36 -1.34
CA PHE A 97 -1.55 9.33 -2.40
C PHE A 97 -1.61 8.65 -3.79
N GLY A 98 -2.38 9.25 -4.70
CA GLY A 98 -2.55 8.81 -6.10
C GLY A 98 -3.64 7.76 -6.29
N GLN A 99 -4.61 7.99 -7.20
CA GLN A 99 -5.71 7.04 -7.47
C GLN A 99 -5.24 5.68 -7.99
N SER A 100 -4.09 5.65 -8.66
CA SER A 100 -3.43 4.43 -9.16
C SER A 100 -2.74 3.62 -8.07
N ASN A 101 -2.58 4.16 -6.86
CA ASN A 101 -1.92 3.47 -5.78
C ASN A 101 -2.90 2.51 -5.09
N HIS A 102 -2.53 1.23 -5.00
CA HIS A 102 -3.32 0.21 -4.30
C HIS A 102 -3.59 0.56 -2.81
N PHE A 103 -2.74 1.37 -2.17
CA PHE A 103 -2.92 1.83 -0.78
C PHE A 103 -3.73 3.13 -0.66
N PHE A 104 -4.18 3.71 -1.77
CA PHE A 104 -5.11 4.83 -1.77
C PHE A 104 -6.46 4.39 -1.22
N ARG A 105 -6.96 5.10 -0.19
CA ARG A 105 -8.23 4.78 0.49
C ARG A 105 -9.36 5.76 0.18
N GLY A 106 -9.17 6.64 -0.80
CA GLY A 106 -10.12 7.72 -1.07
C GLY A 106 -10.08 8.83 -0.01
N GLY A 107 -10.32 10.06 -0.44
CA GLY A 107 -10.34 11.24 0.42
C GLY A 107 -11.68 11.44 1.13
N ARG A 108 -11.59 11.72 2.45
CA ARG A 108 -12.41 12.62 3.30
C ARG A 108 -11.86 12.66 4.74
N VAL A 109 -11.02 11.68 5.10
CA VAL A 109 -10.42 11.50 6.43
C VAL A 109 -9.23 12.45 6.72
N ALA A 110 -9.07 13.53 5.94
CA ALA A 110 -7.94 14.45 6.11
C ALA A 110 -8.25 15.68 6.98
N SER A 111 -9.53 16.06 7.12
CA SER A 111 -9.97 17.23 7.91
C SER A 111 -9.96 16.96 9.42
N ASP A 112 -10.32 15.74 9.84
CA ASP A 112 -10.49 15.40 11.26
C ASP A 112 -9.18 15.50 12.04
N ASN A 113 -8.04 15.37 11.35
CA ASN A 113 -6.73 15.47 11.96
C ASN A 113 -6.44 16.89 12.50
N ALA A 114 -6.82 17.95 11.76
CA ALA A 114 -6.50 19.32 12.19
C ALA A 114 -7.28 19.72 13.46
N GLN A 115 -8.58 19.41 13.51
CA GLN A 115 -9.40 19.66 14.69
C GLN A 115 -8.89 18.88 15.90
N ASN A 116 -8.55 17.60 15.73
CA ASN A 116 -8.05 16.76 16.83
C ASN A 116 -6.71 17.27 17.37
N LEU A 117 -5.79 17.70 16.49
CA LEU A 117 -4.51 18.28 16.90
C LEU A 117 -4.69 19.59 17.68
N LEU A 118 -5.64 20.43 17.25
CA LEU A 118 -5.94 21.68 17.94
C LEU A 118 -6.55 21.41 19.32
N GLU A 119 -7.52 20.51 19.44
CA GLU A 119 -8.12 20.15 20.74
C GLU A 119 -7.07 19.57 21.70
N GLU A 120 -6.18 18.71 21.21
CA GLU A 120 -5.05 18.20 22.00
C GLU A 120 -4.11 19.33 22.47
N ALA A 121 -3.84 20.32 21.62
CA ALA A 121 -3.02 21.48 21.98
C ALA A 121 -3.72 22.40 22.99
N ILE A 122 -5.05 22.52 22.94
CA ILE A 122 -5.84 23.25 23.93
C ILE A 122 -5.82 22.52 25.27
N GLU A 123 -6.01 21.21 25.27
CA GLU A 123 -5.96 20.38 26.48
C GLU A 123 -4.58 20.45 27.15
N LYS A 124 -3.50 20.44 26.36
CA LYS A 124 -2.13 20.63 26.85
C LYS A 124 -1.78 22.08 27.24
N GLY A 125 -2.69 23.03 27.01
CA GLY A 125 -2.49 24.45 27.30
C GLY A 125 -1.50 25.17 26.35
N LEU A 126 -1.12 24.54 25.23
CA LEU A 126 -0.25 25.13 24.21
C LEU A 126 -0.98 26.19 23.39
N VAL A 127 -2.30 26.04 23.24
CA VAL A 127 -3.17 27.00 22.53
C VAL A 127 -4.30 27.41 23.46
N LYS A 128 -4.45 28.72 23.71
CA LYS A 128 -5.56 29.24 24.50
C LYS A 128 -6.79 29.45 23.62
N ARG A 129 -7.88 28.76 23.93
CA ARG A 129 -9.18 28.97 23.28
C ARG A 129 -9.70 30.38 23.53
N ARG A 130 -10.15 31.06 22.47
CA ARG A 130 -10.85 32.35 22.58
C ARG A 130 -12.36 32.14 22.65
N ASP A 131 -13.01 32.96 23.46
CA ASP A 131 -14.46 32.99 23.67
C ASP A 131 -15.15 34.14 22.95
N VAL A 132 -14.38 34.96 22.22
CA VAL A 132 -14.84 36.10 21.44
C VAL A 132 -14.62 35.81 19.94
N CYS A 133 -15.62 36.10 19.11
CA CYS A 133 -15.49 36.06 17.66
C CYS A 133 -14.57 37.19 17.17
N GLU A 134 -13.55 36.86 16.39
CA GLU A 134 -12.58 37.84 15.87
C GLU A 134 -13.16 38.75 14.79
N LYS A 135 -14.23 38.32 14.10
CA LYS A 135 -14.88 39.12 13.05
C LYS A 135 -15.92 40.11 13.59
N CYS A 136 -16.76 39.68 14.54
CA CYS A 136 -17.90 40.47 15.00
C CYS A 136 -17.90 40.77 16.50
N GLY A 137 -16.91 40.28 17.25
CA GLY A 137 -16.78 40.54 18.69
C GLY A 137 -17.80 39.82 19.58
N CYS A 138 -18.67 38.96 19.03
CA CYS A 138 -19.69 38.31 19.86
C CYS A 138 -19.11 37.19 20.73
N THR A 139 -19.70 37.02 21.92
CA THR A 139 -19.38 35.98 22.90
C THR A 139 -20.53 34.98 22.99
N GLN A 140 -20.85 34.32 21.88
CA GLN A 140 -21.96 33.38 21.83
C GLN A 140 -21.71 32.18 22.74
N LYS A 141 -22.73 31.80 23.52
CA LYS A 141 -22.79 30.56 24.29
C LYS A 141 -24.06 29.79 23.91
N PHE A 142 -23.95 28.48 23.80
CA PHE A 142 -25.09 27.60 23.60
C PHE A 142 -25.90 27.46 24.90
N LYS A 143 -27.14 26.97 24.80
CA LYS A 143 -28.04 26.78 25.95
C LYS A 143 -27.49 25.84 27.02
N ASP A 144 -26.58 24.94 26.63
CA ASP A 144 -25.89 23.99 27.49
C ASP A 144 -24.59 24.55 28.12
N GLY A 145 -24.30 25.84 27.91
CA GLY A 145 -23.12 26.52 28.44
C GLY A 145 -21.85 26.38 27.59
N ARG A 146 -21.87 25.61 26.48
CA ARG A 146 -20.72 25.51 25.59
C ARG A 146 -20.45 26.81 24.84
N SER A 147 -19.19 27.09 24.52
CA SER A 147 -18.84 28.23 23.69
C SER A 147 -19.38 28.05 22.27
N GLY A 148 -20.08 29.07 21.77
CA GLY A 148 -20.54 29.21 20.38
C GLY A 148 -19.45 29.64 19.41
N ILE A 149 -18.23 29.84 19.91
CA ILE A 149 -17.07 30.21 19.12
C ILE A 149 -16.30 28.94 18.72
N GLN A 150 -16.14 28.79 17.41
CA GLN A 150 -15.53 27.64 16.75
C GLN A 150 -14.16 28.02 16.20
N ALA A 151 -13.25 27.04 16.18
CA ALA A 151 -11.97 27.17 15.51
C ALA A 151 -12.17 26.99 13.99
N HIS A 152 -11.94 28.07 13.26
CA HIS A 152 -11.98 28.08 11.80
C HIS A 152 -10.56 27.89 11.25
N HIS A 153 -10.39 26.88 10.40
CA HIS A 153 -9.13 26.58 9.75
C HIS A 153 -9.12 27.17 8.35
N CYS A 154 -8.38 28.27 8.17
CA CYS A 154 -8.14 28.84 6.84
C CYS A 154 -7.18 27.94 6.01
N ASP A 155 -6.26 27.26 6.68
CA ASP A 155 -5.31 26.31 6.11
C ASP A 155 -5.22 25.05 6.98
N TYR A 156 -5.71 23.93 6.47
CA TYR A 156 -5.70 22.65 7.18
C TYR A 156 -4.29 22.05 7.34
N ASN A 157 -3.26 22.65 6.74
CA ASN A 157 -1.85 22.30 6.96
C ASN A 157 -1.26 22.99 8.20
N LYS A 158 -1.94 24.02 8.73
CA LYS A 158 -1.54 24.77 9.93
C LYS A 158 -2.58 24.56 11.03
N PRO A 159 -2.62 23.38 11.68
CA PRO A 159 -3.69 23.02 12.61
C PRO A 159 -3.78 23.92 13.85
N TYR A 160 -2.72 24.65 14.21
CA TYR A 160 -2.71 25.58 15.33
C TYR A 160 -3.00 27.03 14.94
N ASP A 161 -3.00 27.34 13.64
CA ASP A 161 -3.26 28.67 13.09
C ASP A 161 -4.73 28.77 12.70
N VAL A 162 -5.55 29.12 13.68
CA VAL A 162 -7.01 29.15 13.55
C VAL A 162 -7.57 30.51 13.90
N MET A 163 -8.64 30.88 13.19
CA MET A 163 -9.45 32.04 13.53
C MET A 163 -10.61 31.61 14.44
N TRP A 164 -10.89 32.39 15.48
CA TRP A 164 -12.00 32.11 16.38
C TRP A 164 -13.25 32.83 15.88
N LEU A 165 -14.19 32.08 15.32
CA LEU A 165 -15.38 32.65 14.67
C LEU A 165 -16.66 32.06 15.27
N CYS A 166 -17.68 32.90 15.43
CA CYS A 166 -19.02 32.42 15.70
C CYS A 166 -19.60 31.69 14.48
N GLN A 167 -20.61 30.86 14.69
CA GLN A 167 -21.21 30.07 13.61
C GLN A 167 -21.62 30.92 12.39
N LYS A 168 -22.21 32.10 12.61
CA LYS A 168 -22.63 33.00 11.52
C LYS A 168 -21.44 33.46 10.68
N CYS A 169 -20.40 33.99 11.33
CA CYS A 169 -19.20 34.47 10.65
C CYS A 169 -18.40 33.33 10.01
N HIS A 170 -18.41 32.14 10.62
CA HIS A 170 -17.76 30.95 10.07
C HIS A 170 -18.39 30.54 8.73
N HIS A 171 -19.72 30.47 8.66
CA HIS A 171 -20.42 30.16 7.41
C HIS A 171 -20.25 31.26 6.37
N GLU A 172 -20.28 32.53 6.79
CA GLU A 172 -20.07 33.67 5.90
C GLU A 172 -18.68 33.67 5.27
N TRP A 173 -17.65 33.26 6.01
CA TRP A 173 -16.31 33.10 5.46
C TRP A 173 -16.29 32.07 4.33
N HIS A 174 -16.87 30.87 4.54
CA HIS A 174 -16.93 29.83 3.50
C HIS A 174 -17.79 30.19 2.28
N LYS A 175 -18.62 31.23 2.35
CA LYS A 175 -19.32 31.78 1.18
C LYS A 175 -18.40 32.60 0.28
N ASN A 176 -17.45 33.31 0.87
CA ASN A 176 -16.58 34.26 0.19
C ASN A 176 -15.16 33.71 -0.05
N ASN A 177 -14.77 32.66 0.67
CA ASN A 177 -13.41 32.13 0.72
C ASN A 177 -13.44 30.58 0.71
N LYS A 178 -12.35 29.97 0.26
CA LYS A 178 -12.14 28.51 0.33
C LYS A 178 -10.90 28.23 1.17
N ALA A 179 -11.02 27.31 2.13
CA ALA A 179 -9.89 26.89 2.95
C ALA A 179 -8.86 26.11 2.13
N ILE A 180 -7.57 26.30 2.44
CA ILE A 180 -6.48 25.55 1.83
C ILE A 180 -6.57 24.11 2.37
N PRO A 181 -6.77 23.12 1.49
CA PRO A 181 -6.88 21.73 1.92
C PRO A 181 -5.51 21.19 2.32
N LYS A 182 -5.51 20.14 3.13
CA LYS A 182 -4.28 19.47 3.56
C LYS A 182 -3.52 18.94 2.35
N ILE A 183 -2.23 19.20 2.27
CA ILE A 183 -1.31 18.61 1.29
C ILE A 183 -1.33 17.09 1.53
N GLY A 184 -1.90 16.34 0.58
CA GLY A 184 -2.15 14.90 0.70
C GLY A 184 -3.62 14.50 0.90
N GLY A 185 -4.54 15.44 1.08
CA GLY A 185 -5.99 15.28 0.99
C GLY A 185 -6.51 16.07 -0.20
N VAL A 186 -6.74 15.40 -1.33
CA VAL A 186 -7.13 16.07 -2.58
C VAL A 186 -8.46 16.81 -2.42
N ALA A 187 -8.42 18.14 -2.33
CA ALA A 187 -9.54 18.98 -2.71
C ALA A 187 -9.14 20.20 -3.55
N ASN A 188 -7.86 20.62 -3.56
CA ASN A 188 -7.38 21.67 -4.48
C ASN A 188 -5.90 21.40 -4.79
N VAL A 189 -5.65 20.45 -5.68
CA VAL A 189 -4.55 20.68 -6.63
C VAL A 189 -5.23 21.23 -7.85
N GLU A 190 -5.22 22.56 -7.98
CA GLU A 190 -5.19 23.14 -9.33
C GLU A 190 -4.10 22.40 -10.10
N ALA A 191 -4.41 22.07 -11.34
CA ALA A 191 -3.58 21.29 -12.25
C ALA A 191 -2.18 21.90 -12.34
N THR A 192 -1.30 21.56 -11.41
CA THR A 192 0.12 21.84 -11.52
C THR A 192 0.66 20.75 -12.40
N GLU A 193 0.93 21.19 -13.62
CA GLU A 193 1.58 20.50 -14.73
C GLU A 193 2.34 19.25 -14.29
N ASN A 194 1.87 18.14 -14.82
CA ASN A 194 2.45 16.82 -14.67
C ASN A 194 3.88 16.85 -15.25
N LYS A 195 4.89 17.25 -14.47
CA LYS A 195 6.31 17.12 -14.80
C LYS A 195 6.72 15.65 -14.69
N TYR A 196 6.25 14.83 -15.62
CA TYR A 196 7.04 13.68 -16.05
C TYR A 196 7.78 14.12 -17.30
N GLU A 197 9.10 14.02 -17.27
CA GLU A 197 9.91 14.23 -18.48
C GLU A 197 9.47 13.20 -19.55
N PRO A 198 9.30 13.61 -20.82
CA PRO A 198 8.92 12.68 -21.88
C PRO A 198 10.01 11.62 -22.04
N ILE A 199 9.64 10.35 -22.02
CA ILE A 199 10.51 9.25 -22.41
C ILE A 199 10.40 9.12 -23.93
N ASP A 200 11.46 9.45 -24.66
CA ASP A 200 11.54 9.22 -26.10
C ASP A 200 11.73 7.72 -26.38
N ILE A 201 10.82 7.14 -27.16
CA ILE A 201 10.91 5.76 -27.62
C ILE A 201 11.40 5.77 -29.07
N VAL A 202 12.61 5.29 -29.29
CA VAL A 202 13.20 5.12 -30.62
C VAL A 202 12.97 3.69 -31.10
N PHE A 203 12.27 3.52 -32.22
CA PHE A 203 12.16 2.23 -32.90
C PHE A 203 13.15 2.17 -34.06
N GLY A 204 14.12 1.27 -33.98
CA GLY A 204 15.00 0.94 -35.10
C GLY A 204 14.38 -0.16 -35.97
N GLY A 205 13.75 0.22 -37.08
CA GLY A 205 13.41 -0.74 -38.13
C GLY A 205 14.69 -1.19 -38.85
N PHE A 206 14.89 -2.49 -39.00
CA PHE A 206 15.95 -3.02 -39.85
C PHE A 206 15.63 -2.68 -41.32
N PRO A 207 16.56 -2.10 -42.09
CA PRO A 207 16.37 -1.92 -43.52
C PRO A 207 16.29 -3.29 -44.23
N ARG A 208 15.49 -3.33 -45.30
CA ARG A 208 15.26 -4.52 -46.13
C ARG A 208 16.53 -5.03 -46.82
#